data_AF-A0A1B7P1A2-F1
#
_entry.id   AF-A0A1B7P1A2-F1
#
_cell.length_a   1.000
_cell.length_b   1.000
_cell.length_c   1.000
_cell.angle_alpha   90.00
_cell.angle_beta   90.00
_cell.angle_gamma   90.00
#
_symmetry.space_group_name_H-M   'P 1'
#
loop_
_entity.id
_entity.type
_entity.pdbx_description
1 polymer ?
#
loop_
_entity_poly.entity_id
_entity_poly.type
_entity_poly.pdbx_seq_one_letter_code
_entity_poly.pdbx_strand_id
1 'polypeptide(L)'
;MLKAEWSYPIDIWNVGVMVWDLFEGKHMFHGNDPDGKGYSTRAHLAEVIGILGPPPLDILKRGKRSLEFFTEDGRWKHDMEIPQASLEASEEFLRGRNKEMFLVFMRGMLQWRPEDRKTAKELLEDPWLNDRID
;
A
#
# COMPACT_ATOMS: atom_id res chain seq x y z
N MET A 1 -2.06 10.28 -4.57
CA MET A 1 -0.90 10.76 -3.79
C MET A 1 0.10 11.56 -4.64
N LEU A 2 0.91 10.93 -5.50
CA LEU A 2 2.01 11.57 -6.25
C LEU A 2 1.61 12.27 -7.57
N LYS A 3 0.34 12.18 -7.97
CA LYS A 3 -0.17 12.63 -9.30
C LYS A 3 0.63 12.03 -10.48
N ALA A 4 0.92 10.73 -10.43
CA ALA A 4 1.27 9.95 -11.62
C ALA A 4 0.01 9.67 -12.46
N GLU A 5 0.16 9.19 -13.69
CA GLU A 5 -0.98 8.85 -14.56
C GLU A 5 -1.88 7.77 -13.94
N TRP A 6 -3.19 7.94 -14.12
CA TRP A 6 -4.22 7.06 -13.57
C TRP A 6 -4.69 6.10 -14.65
N SER A 7 -4.90 4.85 -14.27
CA SER A 7 -5.53 3.81 -15.09
C SER A 7 -6.19 2.79 -14.15
N TYR A 8 -6.88 1.80 -14.71
CA TYR A 8 -7.63 0.77 -13.97
C TYR A 8 -6.90 0.09 -12.78
N PRO A 9 -5.56 -0.10 -12.78
CA PRO A 9 -4.87 -0.66 -11.62
C PRO A 9 -5.02 0.16 -10.33
N ILE A 10 -5.49 1.41 -10.39
CA ILE A 10 -5.83 2.17 -9.18
C ILE A 10 -7.03 1.58 -8.43
N ASP A 11 -7.99 1.00 -9.15
CA ASP A 11 -9.15 0.35 -8.53
C ASP A 11 -8.72 -0.90 -7.79
N ILE A 12 -7.72 -1.64 -8.32
CA ILE A 12 -7.12 -2.77 -7.63
C ILE A 12 -6.47 -2.36 -6.31
N TRP A 13 -5.77 -1.21 -6.29
CA TRP A 13 -5.23 -0.67 -5.03
C TRP A 13 -6.33 -0.35 -4.03
N ASN A 14 -7.41 0.32 -4.49
CA ASN A 14 -8.54 0.67 -3.63
C ASN A 14 -9.22 -0.60 -3.05
N VAL A 15 -9.37 -1.64 -3.88
CA VAL A 15 -9.87 -2.95 -3.43
C VAL A 15 -8.92 -3.57 -2.40
N GLY A 16 -7.62 -3.53 -2.63
CA GLY A 16 -6.63 -4.02 -1.66
C GLY A 16 -6.77 -3.34 -0.30
N VAL A 17 -6.82 -2.00 -0.26
CA VAL A 17 -7.03 -1.25 0.99
C VAL A 17 -8.38 -1.63 1.64
N MET A 18 -9.45 -1.73 0.85
CA MET A 18 -10.78 -2.11 1.35
C MET A 18 -10.82 -3.52 1.94
N VAL A 19 -10.20 -4.50 1.28
CA VAL A 19 -10.12 -5.89 1.76
C VAL A 19 -9.43 -5.92 3.12
N TRP A 20 -8.32 -5.20 3.26
CA TRP A 20 -7.62 -5.09 4.53
C TRP A 20 -8.51 -4.47 5.61
N ASP A 21 -9.13 -3.32 5.34
CA ASP A 21 -9.95 -2.58 6.30
C ASP A 21 -11.13 -3.43 6.82
N LEU A 22 -11.78 -4.17 5.92
CA LEU A 22 -12.89 -5.06 6.25
C LEU A 22 -12.43 -6.27 7.06
N PHE A 23 -11.27 -6.83 6.72
CA PHE A 23 -10.75 -8.03 7.35
C PHE A 23 -10.18 -7.75 8.75
N GLU A 24 -9.38 -6.69 8.89
CA GLU A 24 -8.76 -6.32 10.16
C GLU A 24 -9.67 -5.48 11.06
N GLY A 25 -10.78 -4.95 10.53
CA GLY A 25 -11.70 -4.09 11.27
C GLY A 25 -11.14 -2.71 11.62
N LYS A 26 -10.04 -2.31 11.00
CA LYS A 26 -9.34 -1.02 11.19
C LYS A 26 -8.73 -0.55 9.87
N HIS A 27 -8.59 0.76 9.69
CA HIS A 27 -8.01 1.32 8.48
C HIS A 27 -6.51 0.97 8.34
N MET A 28 -6.10 0.59 7.13
CA MET A 28 -4.69 0.39 6.78
C MET A 28 -3.91 1.70 6.78
N PHE A 29 -4.52 2.78 6.26
CA PHE A 29 -3.92 4.10 6.15
C PHE A 29 -4.90 5.15 6.67
N HIS A 30 -4.46 5.98 7.60
CA HIS A 30 -5.25 7.08 8.15
C HIS A 30 -4.83 8.43 7.57
N GLY A 31 -3.54 8.58 7.27
CA GLY A 31 -2.94 9.82 6.81
C GLY A 31 -3.05 10.97 7.82
N ASN A 32 -3.19 10.65 9.11
CA ASN A 32 -3.31 11.65 10.17
C ASN A 32 -1.96 12.29 10.44
N ASP A 33 -1.89 13.59 10.24
CA ASP A 33 -0.69 14.35 10.47
C ASP A 33 -0.48 14.64 11.97
N PRO A 34 0.73 14.41 12.53
CA PRO A 34 1.07 14.79 13.90
C PRO A 34 0.87 16.27 14.22
N ASP A 35 0.77 17.15 13.21
CA ASP A 35 0.44 18.56 13.41
C ASP A 35 -1.00 18.82 13.88
N GLY A 36 -1.84 17.78 13.96
CA GLY A 36 -3.20 17.82 14.48
C GLY A 36 -4.23 18.42 13.52
N LYS A 37 -3.86 18.72 12.27
CA LYS A 37 -4.76 19.30 11.26
C LYS A 37 -5.54 18.25 10.46
N GLY A 38 -5.42 16.98 10.87
CA GLY A 38 -6.08 15.86 10.23
C GLY A 38 -5.27 15.34 9.04
N TYR A 39 -5.97 15.01 7.95
CA TYR A 39 -5.38 14.32 6.83
C TYR A 39 -4.32 15.15 6.10
N SER A 40 -3.14 14.57 5.84
CA SER A 40 -2.14 15.14 4.95
C SER A 40 -1.55 14.10 4.00
N THR A 41 -1.16 14.54 2.79
CA THR A 41 -0.53 13.63 1.82
C THR A 41 0.82 13.12 2.32
N ARG A 42 1.56 13.91 3.11
CA ARG A 42 2.86 13.48 3.66
C ARG A 42 2.69 12.37 4.70
N ALA A 43 1.69 12.48 5.58
CA ALA A 43 1.40 11.46 6.58
C ALA A 43 0.92 10.17 5.92
N HIS A 44 0.00 10.25 4.95
CA HIS A 44 -0.44 9.07 4.18
C HIS A 44 0.74 8.40 3.47
N LEU A 45 1.61 9.17 2.80
CA LEU A 45 2.80 8.61 2.15
C LEU A 45 3.75 7.95 3.15
N ALA A 46 3.95 8.51 4.34
CA ALA A 46 4.77 7.89 5.37
C ALA A 46 4.23 6.52 5.80
N GLU A 47 2.91 6.38 5.99
CA GLU A 47 2.29 5.10 6.32
C GLU A 47 2.43 4.08 5.18
N VAL A 48 2.25 4.50 3.91
CA VAL A 48 2.44 3.63 2.75
C VAL A 48 3.89 3.18 2.62
N ILE A 49 4.86 4.07 2.87
CA ILE A 49 6.29 3.71 2.90
C ILE A 49 6.58 2.74 4.05
N GLY A 50 5.93 2.92 5.21
CA GLY A 50 6.05 2.00 6.34
C GLY A 50 5.65 0.57 5.94
N ILE A 51 4.58 0.41 5.16
CA ILE A 51 4.09 -0.92 4.75
C ILE A 51 4.84 -1.49 3.54
N LEU A 52 5.12 -0.68 2.51
CA LEU A 52 5.64 -1.13 1.22
C LEU A 52 7.13 -0.85 1.00
N GLY A 53 7.78 -0.15 1.92
CA GLY A 53 9.08 0.46 1.68
C GLY A 53 9.01 1.67 0.75
N PRO A 54 10.16 2.30 0.45
CA PRO A 54 10.21 3.52 -0.35
C PRO A 54 9.74 3.27 -1.79
N PRO A 55 9.10 4.26 -2.43
CA PRO A 55 8.68 4.14 -3.82
C PRO A 55 9.90 4.02 -4.75
N PRO A 56 9.81 3.19 -5.81
CA PRO A 56 10.84 3.14 -6.84
C PRO A 56 11.04 4.50 -7.54
N LEU A 57 12.28 4.79 -7.96
CA LEU A 57 12.61 6.05 -8.64
C LEU A 57 11.81 6.29 -9.91
N ASP A 58 11.47 5.23 -10.66
CA ASP A 58 10.67 5.37 -11.88
C ASP A 58 9.25 5.87 -11.58
N ILE A 59 8.66 5.49 -10.44
CA ILE A 59 7.36 5.99 -10.00
C ILE A 59 7.47 7.45 -9.55
N LEU A 60 8.54 7.81 -8.85
CA LEU A 60 8.79 9.20 -8.48
C LEU A 60 8.92 10.09 -9.72
N LYS A 61 9.62 9.63 -10.77
CA LYS A 61 9.77 10.38 -12.03
C LYS A 61 8.44 10.59 -12.77
N ARG A 62 7.49 9.66 -12.67
CA ARG A 62 6.14 9.78 -13.28
C ARG A 62 5.24 10.76 -12.52
N GLY A 63 5.48 10.98 -11.23
CA GLY A 63 4.60 11.78 -10.36
C GLY A 63 4.85 13.29 -10.43
N LYS A 64 3.83 14.07 -10.81
CA LYS A 64 3.93 15.55 -10.87
C LYS A 64 4.19 16.21 -9.51
N ARG A 65 3.84 15.54 -8.41
CA ARG A 65 4.05 16.03 -7.03
C ARG A 65 5.21 15.37 -6.31
N SER A 66 5.96 14.48 -6.96
CA SER A 66 7.00 13.71 -6.28
C SER A 66 8.04 14.59 -5.60
N LEU A 67 8.43 15.70 -6.24
CA LEU A 67 9.39 16.65 -5.68
C LEU A 67 8.86 17.46 -4.48
N GLU A 68 7.56 17.42 -4.18
CA GLU A 68 7.03 17.97 -2.93
C GLU A 68 7.45 17.12 -1.71
N PHE A 69 7.63 15.80 -1.90
CA PHE A 69 7.82 14.83 -0.82
C PHE A 69 9.18 14.13 -0.83
N PHE A 70 9.81 14.02 -2.00
CA PHE A 70 11.07 13.31 -2.20
C PHE A 70 12.11 14.17 -2.92
N THR A 71 13.39 13.92 -2.64
CA THR A 71 14.51 14.45 -3.43
C THR A 71 14.58 13.76 -4.80
N GLU A 72 15.38 14.30 -5.71
CA GLU A 72 15.55 13.72 -7.06
C GLU A 72 16.16 12.30 -7.01
N ASP A 73 16.98 12.02 -5.99
CA ASP A 73 17.55 10.68 -5.72
C ASP A 73 16.63 9.79 -4.85
N GLY A 74 15.39 10.21 -4.60
CA GLY A 74 14.34 9.39 -3.99
C GLY A 74 14.32 9.35 -2.46
N ARG A 75 15.04 10.25 -1.78
CA ARG A 75 15.01 10.35 -0.32
C ARG A 75 13.79 11.11 0.15
N TRP A 76 13.19 10.65 1.25
CA TRP A 76 12.10 11.35 1.94
C TRP A 76 12.57 12.72 2.46
N LYS A 77 11.80 13.78 2.18
CA LYS A 77 12.16 15.17 2.52
C LYS A 77 11.66 15.63 3.88
N HIS A 78 10.65 14.97 4.45
CA HIS A 78 9.99 15.48 5.63
C HIS A 78 10.64 14.95 6.90
N ASP A 79 10.76 15.83 7.89
CA ASP A 79 11.11 15.46 9.26
C ASP A 79 9.87 14.88 9.96
N MET A 80 9.53 13.66 9.55
CA MET A 80 8.40 12.89 10.01
C MET A 80 8.85 11.44 10.07
N GLU A 81 8.57 10.80 11.21
CA GLU A 81 8.86 9.39 11.38
C GLU A 81 8.02 8.55 10.41
N ILE A 82 8.70 7.67 9.69
CA ILE A 82 8.05 6.62 8.90
C ILE A 82 7.72 5.49 9.86
N PRO A 83 6.45 5.11 10.03
CA PRO A 83 6.06 4.02 10.91
C PRO A 83 6.84 2.75 10.57
N GLN A 84 7.42 2.10 11.59
CA GLN A 84 8.01 0.78 11.45
C GLN A 84 6.89 -0.26 11.40
N ALA A 85 6.31 -0.43 10.22
CA ALA A 85 5.21 -1.34 9.98
C ALA A 85 5.60 -2.40 8.95
N SER A 86 4.77 -3.43 8.83
CA SER A 86 4.78 -4.36 7.72
C SER A 86 3.39 -4.98 7.59
N LEU A 87 3.09 -5.60 6.45
CA LEU A 87 1.86 -6.39 6.32
C LEU A 87 1.85 -7.54 7.35
N GLU A 88 2.99 -8.22 7.53
CA GLU A 88 3.12 -9.32 8.48
C GLU A 88 2.79 -8.93 9.92
N ALA A 89 3.33 -7.79 10.38
CA ALA A 89 3.17 -7.32 11.74
C ALA A 89 1.78 -6.69 11.97
N SER A 90 1.16 -6.16 10.92
CA SER A 90 -0.14 -5.49 11.01
C SER A 90 -1.34 -6.45 10.98
N GLU A 91 -1.15 -7.66 10.43
CA GLU A 91 -2.16 -8.72 10.37
C GLU A 91 -2.28 -9.42 11.73
N GLU A 92 -3.47 -9.41 12.34
CA GLU A 92 -3.67 -9.85 13.72
C GLU A 92 -4.46 -11.18 13.89
N PHE A 93 -5.13 -11.67 12.84
CA PHE A 93 -6.15 -12.72 12.97
C PHE A 93 -5.69 -14.09 12.46
N LEU A 94 -4.99 -14.13 11.34
CA LEU A 94 -4.54 -15.32 10.64
C LEU A 94 -3.21 -15.83 11.18
N ARG A 95 -2.96 -17.12 11.00
CA ARG A 95 -1.71 -17.78 11.41
C ARG A 95 -1.29 -18.83 10.39
N GLY A 96 -0.01 -19.17 10.43
CA GLY A 96 0.60 -20.19 9.58
C GLY A 96 0.31 -19.93 8.10
N ARG A 97 -0.01 -21.01 7.37
CA ARG A 97 -0.20 -20.96 5.92
C ARG A 97 -1.31 -20.01 5.46
N ASN A 98 -2.41 -19.90 6.21
CA ASN A 98 -3.50 -19.00 5.82
C ASN A 98 -3.03 -17.53 5.81
N LYS A 99 -2.25 -17.13 6.84
CA LYS A 99 -1.62 -15.80 6.87
C LYS A 99 -0.67 -15.60 5.70
N GLU A 100 0.20 -16.56 5.43
CA GLU A 100 1.16 -16.49 4.32
C GLU A 100 0.45 -16.29 2.98
N MET A 101 -0.61 -17.05 2.72
CA MET A 101 -1.41 -16.95 1.49
C MET A 101 -2.17 -15.62 1.40
N PHE A 102 -2.76 -15.14 2.49
CA PHE A 102 -3.42 -13.84 2.54
C PHE A 102 -2.44 -12.70 2.22
N LEU A 103 -1.25 -12.72 2.82
CA LEU A 103 -0.24 -11.71 2.57
C LEU A 103 0.25 -11.72 1.12
N VAL A 104 0.33 -12.89 0.47
CA VAL A 104 0.60 -12.99 -0.98
C VAL A 104 -0.53 -12.38 -1.80
N PHE A 105 -1.78 -12.66 -1.45
CA PHE A 105 -2.96 -12.06 -2.10
C PHE A 105 -2.94 -10.53 -1.99
N MET A 106 -2.70 -9.99 -0.78
CA MET A 106 -2.60 -8.55 -0.51
C MET A 106 -1.46 -7.88 -1.28
N ARG A 107 -0.29 -8.52 -1.35
CA ARG A 107 0.84 -8.04 -2.17
C ARG A 107 0.52 -8.01 -3.66
N GLY A 108 -0.40 -8.83 -4.14
CA GLY A 108 -0.88 -8.74 -5.52
C GLY A 108 -1.58 -7.42 -5.83
N MET A 109 -2.15 -6.75 -4.83
CA MET A 109 -2.90 -5.49 -5.00
C MET A 109 -2.10 -4.26 -4.58
N LEU A 110 -1.34 -4.38 -3.49
CA LEU A 110 -0.63 -3.27 -2.84
C LEU A 110 0.79 -3.13 -3.38
N GLN A 111 0.90 -2.57 -4.60
CA GLN A 111 2.19 -2.29 -5.25
C GLN A 111 2.33 -0.82 -5.62
N TRP A 112 3.55 -0.31 -5.52
CA TRP A 112 3.89 1.04 -5.97
C TRP A 112 3.65 1.22 -7.46
N ARG A 113 4.12 0.26 -8.27
CA ARG A 113 3.93 0.28 -9.72
C ARG A 113 2.53 -0.24 -10.07
N PRO A 114 1.73 0.52 -10.83
CA PRO A 114 0.46 0.04 -11.36
C PRO A 114 0.57 -1.28 -12.13
N GLU A 115 1.64 -1.43 -12.91
CA GLU A 115 1.92 -2.61 -13.74
C GLU A 115 2.29 -3.88 -12.95
N ASP A 116 2.74 -3.73 -11.69
CA ASP A 116 3.07 -4.86 -10.83
C ASP A 116 1.82 -5.39 -10.08
N ARG A 117 0.67 -4.70 -10.20
CA ARG A 117 -0.59 -5.12 -9.57
C ARG A 117 -1.29 -6.18 -10.41
N LYS A 118 -1.76 -7.23 -9.76
CA LYS A 118 -2.64 -8.24 -10.36
C LYS A 118 -3.92 -7.56 -10.87
N THR A 119 -4.42 -8.04 -11.99
CA THR A 119 -5.73 -7.68 -12.51
C THR A 119 -6.84 -8.28 -11.66
N ALA A 120 -8.07 -7.75 -11.78
CA ALA A 120 -9.23 -8.32 -11.11
C ALA A 120 -9.45 -9.81 -11.47
N LYS A 121 -9.18 -10.18 -12.72
CA LYS A 121 -9.28 -11.58 -13.17
C LYS A 121 -8.27 -12.48 -12.45
N GLU A 122 -7.01 -12.06 -12.36
CA GLU A 122 -5.97 -12.84 -11.66
C GLU A 122 -6.24 -12.95 -10.16
N LEU A 123 -6.83 -11.93 -9.55
CA LEU A 123 -7.24 -11.97 -8.13
C LEU A 123 -8.41 -12.92 -7.89
N LEU A 124 -9.38 -13.00 -8.82
CA LEU A 124 -10.47 -13.97 -8.75
C LEU A 124 -9.99 -15.41 -8.84
N GLU A 125 -8.84 -15.66 -9.46
CA GLU A 125 -8.21 -16.98 -9.59
C GLU A 125 -7.22 -17.27 -8.45
N ASP A 126 -7.05 -16.36 -7.49
CA ASP A 126 -6.05 -16.51 -6.43
C ASP A 126 -6.41 -17.69 -5.49
N PRO A 127 -5.43 -18.54 -5.12
CA PRO A 127 -5.66 -19.68 -4.23
C PRO A 127 -6.25 -19.31 -2.87
N TRP A 128 -5.90 -18.15 -2.32
CA TRP A 128 -6.41 -17.73 -1.01
C TRP A 128 -7.92 -17.45 -1.06
N LEU A 129 -8.39 -16.82 -2.14
CA LEU A 129 -9.80 -16.47 -2.31
C LEU A 129 -10.69 -17.69 -2.62
N ASN A 130 -10.11 -18.73 -3.25
CA ASN A 130 -10.82 -19.92 -3.68
C ASN A 130 -10.67 -21.11 -2.72
N ASP A 131 -10.37 -20.84 -1.43
CA ASP A 131 -10.23 -21.83 -0.35
C ASP A 131 -9.28 -23.00 -0.66
N ARG A 132 -8.26 -22.78 -1.51
CA ARG A 132 -7.22 -23.79 -1.79
C ARG A 132 -6.10 -23.73 -0.74
N ILE A 133 -6.49 -23.76 0.52
CA ILE A 133 -5.61 -23.70 1.69
C ILE A 133 -5.24 -25.16 2.07
N ASP A 134 -4.57 -25.86 1.16
CA ASP A 134 -4.12 -27.26 1.35
C ASP A 134 -2.70 -27.35 1.92
#